data_AF-A0A1B6JHC8-F1
#
_entry.id   AF-A0A1B6JHC8-F1
#
_cell.length_a   1.000
_cell.length_b   1.000
_cell.length_c   1.000
_cell.angle_alpha   90.00
_cell.angle_beta   90.00
_cell.angle_gamma   90.00
#
_symmetry.space_group_name_H-M   'P 1'
#
loop_
_entity.id
_entity.type
_entity.pdbx_description
1 polymer ?
#
loop_
_entity_poly.entity_id
_entity_poly.type
_entity_poly.pdbx_seq_one_letter_code
_entity_poly.pdbx_strand_id
1 'polypeptide(L)'
;MFVFLYLHLVAACSYVVCQQPPGYMRDQYDTTHTSTFGIFHNLPEIFNVLQDVPELMDIPQVQELHEKMKNNQLVQWPRETAEGAPDRRPFIVIEGIKGSGKSATARLFTQKLNGTYLRSPPDYLASIRGLMSMKPRLVRSAYHSLNNYLMAELVKSIVKTR
;
A
#
# COMPACT_ATOMS: atom_id res chain seq x y z
N MET A 1 15.47 1.01 -20.06
CA MET A 1 15.96 0.94 -18.67
C MET A 1 14.77 0.99 -17.73
N PHE A 2 14.31 -0.17 -17.28
CA PHE A 2 13.23 -0.29 -16.31
C PHE A 2 13.82 -0.12 -14.92
N VAL A 3 13.41 0.90 -14.17
CA VAL A 3 13.52 0.85 -12.71
C VAL A 3 12.18 0.32 -12.21
N PHE A 4 12.06 -1.01 -12.20
CA PHE A 4 11.17 -1.65 -11.24
C PHE A 4 11.81 -1.42 -9.87
N LEU A 5 11.35 -0.41 -9.14
CA LEU A 5 11.55 -0.44 -7.70
C LEU A 5 10.44 -1.32 -7.15
N TYR A 6 10.84 -2.55 -6.81
CA TYR A 6 10.23 -3.35 -5.78
C TYR A 6 10.07 -2.47 -4.53
N LEU A 7 8.94 -1.77 -4.40
CA LEU A 7 8.69 -0.90 -3.26
C LEU A 7 7.90 -1.66 -2.20
N HIS A 8 8.59 -2.57 -1.52
CA HIS A 8 8.29 -2.82 -0.11
C HIS A 8 8.68 -1.59 0.68
N LEU A 9 7.85 -0.54 0.71
CA LEU A 9 7.97 0.49 1.74
C LEU A 9 6.68 1.29 1.89
N VAL A 10 6.22 1.30 3.12
CA VAL A 10 5.07 1.97 3.72
C VAL A 10 5.05 3.47 3.38
N ALA A 11 3.88 4.02 3.06
CA ALA A 11 3.68 5.46 2.94
C ALA A 11 3.77 6.16 4.31
N ALA A 12 5.00 6.45 4.73
CA ALA A 12 5.50 7.64 5.42
C ALA A 12 7.01 7.43 5.65
N CYS A 13 7.88 7.88 4.74
CA CYS A 13 9.33 7.78 4.97
C CYS A 13 9.75 8.64 6.17
N SER A 14 9.98 8.01 7.31
CA SER A 14 10.80 8.53 8.40
C SER A 14 12.04 7.65 8.49
N TYR A 15 13.21 8.18 8.16
CA TYR A 15 14.47 7.55 8.55
C TYR A 15 14.86 8.15 9.90
N VAL A 16 14.86 7.32 10.93
CA VAL A 16 15.44 7.65 12.23
C VAL A 16 16.59 6.66 12.44
N VAL A 17 17.83 7.16 12.45
CA VAL A 17 18.95 6.44 13.05
C VAL A 17 19.01 6.92 14.50
N CYS A 18 18.35 6.20 15.40
CA CYS A 18 18.53 6.42 16.83
C CYS A 18 19.82 5.75 17.27
N GLN A 19 20.81 6.51 17.71
CA GLN A 19 21.76 6.00 18.70
C GLN A 19 20.96 5.72 19.98
N GLN A 20 21.08 4.51 20.54
CA GLN A 20 20.35 4.14 21.75
C GLN A 20 20.67 5.12 22.88
N PRO A 21 19.67 5.77 23.51
CA PRO A 21 19.88 6.37 24.81
C PRO A 21 20.19 5.25 25.81
N PRO A 22 21.18 5.41 26.70
CA PRO A 22 21.45 4.42 27.73
C PRO A 22 20.25 4.35 28.68
N GLY A 23 19.60 3.18 28.77
CA GLY A 23 18.54 2.90 29.76
C GLY A 23 17.20 2.42 29.23
N TYR A 24 16.98 2.26 27.91
CA TYR A 24 15.73 1.69 27.39
C TYR A 24 15.75 0.16 27.51
N MET A 25 14.89 -0.42 28.36
CA MET A 25 14.74 -1.87 28.47
C MET A 25 14.20 -2.45 27.15
N ARG A 26 14.90 -3.45 26.60
CA ARG A 26 14.41 -4.24 25.47
C ARG A 26 13.21 -5.05 25.95
N ASP A 27 12.01 -4.66 25.55
CA ASP A 27 11.02 -5.70 25.28
C ASP A 27 11.57 -6.59 24.16
N GLN A 28 11.42 -7.90 24.32
CA GLN A 28 11.97 -8.94 23.47
C GLN A 28 11.34 -8.90 22.07
N TYR A 29 11.80 -8.00 21.20
CA TYR A 29 11.43 -8.05 19.79
C TYR A 29 12.22 -9.17 19.12
N ASP A 30 11.52 -10.16 18.59
CA ASP A 30 12.10 -11.17 17.71
C ASP A 30 12.53 -10.50 16.40
N THR A 31 13.84 -10.32 16.23
CA THR A 31 14.44 -9.67 15.06
C THR A 31 14.34 -10.52 13.79
N THR A 32 13.85 -11.76 13.86
CA THR A 32 13.67 -12.64 12.71
C THR A 32 12.32 -12.41 12.01
N HIS A 33 11.36 -11.77 12.67
CA HIS A 33 10.03 -11.48 12.12
C HIS A 33 9.79 -9.97 11.99
N THR A 34 10.02 -9.42 10.79
CA THR A 34 9.86 -7.98 10.46
C THR A 34 8.44 -7.45 10.68
N SER A 35 7.45 -8.34 10.73
CA SER A 35 6.05 -8.02 11.08
C SER A 35 5.92 -7.43 12.47
N THR A 36 6.77 -7.80 13.43
CA THR A 36 6.81 -7.19 14.78
C THR A 36 7.14 -5.69 14.73
N PHE A 37 7.88 -5.25 13.72
CA PHE A 37 8.20 -3.85 13.45
C PHE A 37 7.13 -3.14 12.61
N GLY A 38 6.05 -3.82 12.23
CA GLY A 38 5.00 -3.30 11.36
C GLY A 38 5.42 -3.21 9.89
N ILE A 39 6.33 -4.08 9.46
CA ILE A 39 6.74 -4.25 8.06
C ILE A 39 6.14 -5.58 7.58
N PHE A 40 5.36 -5.53 6.51
CA PHE A 40 4.63 -6.69 5.99
C PHE A 40 5.10 -7.00 4.57
N HIS A 41 5.43 -8.26 4.31
CA HIS A 41 5.96 -8.69 3.01
C HIS A 41 4.93 -9.42 2.15
N ASN A 42 3.85 -9.88 2.75
CA ASN A 42 2.81 -10.62 2.06
C ASN A 42 1.43 -10.31 2.63
N LEU A 43 0.42 -10.59 1.82
CA LEU A 43 -0.97 -10.31 2.13
C LEU A 43 -1.53 -11.20 3.28
N PRO A 44 -1.14 -12.49 3.41
CA PRO A 44 -1.52 -13.31 4.57
C PRO A 44 -1.12 -12.70 5.93
N GLU A 45 0.11 -12.20 6.07
CA GLU A 45 0.57 -11.55 7.32
C GLU A 45 -0.27 -10.30 7.66
N ILE A 46 -0.66 -9.55 6.64
CA ILE A 46 -1.52 -8.36 6.80
C ILE A 46 -2.90 -8.79 7.31
N PHE A 47 -3.52 -9.79 6.68
CA PHE A 47 -4.83 -10.28 7.09
C PHE A 47 -4.82 -10.91 8.48
N ASN A 48 -3.74 -11.61 8.86
CA ASN A 48 -3.61 -12.16 10.21
C ASN A 48 -3.65 -11.07 11.31
N VAL A 49 -3.14 -9.87 11.02
CA VAL A 49 -3.22 -8.72 11.95
C VAL A 49 -4.57 -8.02 11.90
N LEU A 50 -5.23 -8.00 10.74
CA LEU A 50 -6.45 -7.23 10.50
C LEU A 50 -7.74 -8.01 10.71
N GLN A 51 -7.69 -9.33 10.87
CA GLN A 51 -8.87 -10.20 11.00
C GLN A 51 -9.81 -9.78 12.14
N ASP A 52 -9.27 -9.18 13.20
CA ASP A 52 -10.04 -8.73 14.38
C ASP A 52 -10.58 -7.28 14.24
N VAL A 53 -10.59 -6.73 13.02
CA VAL A 53 -11.10 -5.39 12.70
C VAL A 53 -12.33 -5.53 11.79
N PRO A 54 -13.53 -5.83 12.35
CA PRO A 54 -14.72 -6.12 11.55
C PRO A 54 -15.11 -4.97 10.63
N GLU A 55 -14.96 -3.72 11.09
CA GLU A 55 -15.32 -2.55 10.28
C GLU A 55 -14.50 -2.45 8.99
N LEU A 56 -13.28 -3.01 8.97
CA LEU A 56 -12.42 -3.10 7.80
C LEU A 56 -12.70 -4.36 6.98
N MET A 57 -12.89 -5.49 7.67
CA MET A 57 -13.10 -6.80 7.04
C MET A 57 -14.47 -6.93 6.36
N ASP A 58 -15.45 -6.12 6.76
CA ASP A 58 -16.78 -6.06 6.15
C ASP A 58 -16.84 -5.21 4.88
N ILE A 59 -15.74 -4.54 4.51
CA ILE A 59 -15.68 -3.75 3.29
C ILE A 59 -15.61 -4.69 2.07
N PRO A 60 -16.53 -4.59 1.08
CA PRO A 60 -16.61 -5.53 -0.03
C PRO A 60 -15.29 -5.71 -0.81
N GLN A 61 -14.56 -4.61 -1.04
CA GLN A 61 -13.28 -4.63 -1.74
C GLN A 61 -12.18 -5.34 -0.94
N VAL A 62 -12.24 -5.28 0.39
CA VAL A 62 -11.33 -6.01 1.28
C VAL A 62 -11.64 -7.51 1.23
N GLN A 63 -12.93 -7.87 1.27
CA GLN A 63 -13.37 -9.26 1.13
C GLN A 63 -12.99 -9.84 -0.23
N GLU A 64 -13.22 -9.10 -1.32
CA GLU A 64 -12.84 -9.52 -2.66
C GLU A 64 -11.32 -9.77 -2.76
N LEU A 65 -10.51 -8.87 -2.22
CA LEU A 65 -9.06 -9.04 -2.18
C LEU A 65 -8.64 -10.25 -1.34
N HIS A 66 -9.31 -10.48 -0.21
CA HIS A 66 -9.07 -11.63 0.65
C HIS A 66 -9.41 -12.95 -0.07
N GLU A 67 -10.54 -13.03 -0.76
CA GLU A 67 -10.92 -14.21 -1.53
C GLU A 67 -10.00 -14.44 -2.74
N LYS A 68 -9.61 -13.38 -3.46
CA LYS A 68 -8.59 -13.47 -4.51
C LYS A 68 -7.27 -14.02 -3.98
N MET A 69 -6.86 -13.62 -2.77
CA MET A 69 -5.66 -14.15 -2.12
C MET A 69 -5.80 -15.65 -1.84
N LYS A 70 -6.90 -16.07 -1.19
CA LYS A 70 -7.15 -17.48 -0.85
C LYS A 70 -7.18 -18.38 -2.10
N ASN A 71 -7.76 -17.88 -3.18
CA ASN A 71 -7.88 -18.61 -4.43
C ASN A 71 -6.64 -18.51 -5.33
N ASN A 72 -5.55 -17.88 -4.85
CA ASN A 72 -4.33 -17.61 -5.62
C ASN A 72 -4.61 -16.86 -6.96
N GLN A 73 -5.62 -15.99 -6.94
CA GLN A 73 -6.10 -15.18 -8.07
C GLN A 73 -5.56 -13.74 -8.04
N LEU A 74 -4.56 -13.46 -7.19
CA LEU A 74 -3.82 -12.20 -7.25
C LEU A 74 -3.05 -12.18 -8.58
N VAL A 75 -3.66 -11.56 -9.59
CA VAL A 75 -3.14 -11.51 -10.96
C VAL A 75 -1.70 -10.98 -10.94
N GLN A 76 -0.76 -11.81 -11.38
CA GLN A 76 0.57 -11.35 -11.76
C GLN A 76 0.45 -10.54 -13.05
N TRP A 77 1.07 -9.37 -13.10
CA TRP A 77 1.12 -8.58 -14.33
C TRP A 77 1.75 -9.45 -15.44
N PRO A 78 1.23 -9.45 -16.68
CA PRO A 78 1.87 -10.20 -17.76
C PRO A 78 3.33 -9.76 -17.86
N ARG A 79 4.27 -10.71 -17.69
CA ARG A 79 5.71 -10.47 -17.84
C ARG A 79 6.11 -10.19 -19.28
N GLU A 80 5.19 -10.32 -20.22
CA GLU A 80 5.40 -10.03 -21.63
C GLU A 80 5.63 -8.53 -21.80
N THR A 81 6.90 -8.15 -21.74
CA THR A 81 7.43 -6.99 -22.41
C THR A 81 7.19 -7.19 -23.90
N ALA A 82 6.00 -6.81 -24.36
CA ALA A 82 5.71 -6.80 -25.78
C ALA A 82 6.62 -5.76 -26.44
N GLU A 83 7.75 -6.24 -26.97
CA GLU A 83 8.49 -5.54 -28.02
C GLU A 83 7.46 -5.17 -29.11
N GLY A 84 7.24 -3.88 -29.31
CA GLY A 84 6.25 -3.37 -30.27
C GLY A 84 4.86 -3.05 -29.70
N ALA A 85 4.62 -3.04 -28.37
CA ALA A 85 3.36 -2.56 -27.81
C ALA A 85 3.14 -1.05 -28.11
N PRO A 86 2.12 -0.65 -28.90
CA PRO A 86 2.04 0.71 -29.43
C PRO A 86 1.63 1.80 -28.44
N ASP A 87 1.22 1.47 -27.21
CA ASP A 87 0.63 2.49 -26.32
C ASP A 87 0.87 2.19 -24.82
N ARG A 88 2.13 2.27 -24.39
CA ARG A 88 2.48 2.09 -22.98
C ARG A 88 2.07 3.33 -22.17
N ARG A 89 0.98 3.22 -21.40
CA ARG A 89 0.53 4.29 -20.49
C ARG A 89 1.31 4.25 -19.17
N PRO A 90 2.04 5.33 -18.79
CA PRO A 90 2.83 5.32 -17.57
C PRO A 90 1.93 5.34 -16.33
N PHE A 91 2.18 4.42 -15.39
CA PHE A 91 1.65 4.48 -14.04
C PHE A 91 2.69 5.15 -13.13
N ILE A 92 2.35 6.30 -12.55
CA ILE A 92 3.26 7.12 -11.75
C ILE A 92 2.78 7.12 -10.31
N VAL A 93 3.66 6.74 -9.38
CA VAL A 93 3.43 6.82 -7.93
C VAL A 93 4.24 7.99 -7.38
N ILE A 94 3.60 8.88 -6.61
CA ILE A 94 4.25 10.02 -5.95
C ILE A 94 4.26 9.77 -4.44
N GLU A 95 5.45 9.42 -3.93
CA GLU A 95 5.69 9.13 -2.51
C GLU A 95 6.37 10.29 -1.77
N GLY A 96 6.32 10.27 -0.44
CA GLY A 96 6.93 11.29 0.42
C GLY A 96 6.17 11.60 1.71
N ILE A 97 6.73 12.45 2.55
CA ILE A 97 6.22 12.74 3.91
C ILE A 97 4.94 13.58 3.92
N LYS A 98 4.15 13.51 5.00
CA LYS A 98 2.93 14.32 5.15
C LYS A 98 3.27 15.81 4.98
N GLY A 99 2.48 16.52 4.17
CA GLY A 99 2.70 17.94 3.90
C GLY A 99 3.71 18.25 2.78
N SER A 100 4.42 17.28 2.21
CA SER A 100 5.44 17.52 1.16
C SER A 100 4.88 17.91 -0.23
N GLY A 101 3.61 18.33 -0.33
CA GLY A 101 3.02 18.74 -1.60
C GLY A 101 2.62 17.63 -2.58
N LYS A 102 2.75 16.34 -2.23
CA LYS A 102 2.44 15.19 -3.14
C LYS A 102 1.11 15.30 -3.87
N SER A 103 0.03 15.66 -3.16
CA SER A 103 -1.29 15.80 -3.77
C SER A 103 -1.35 16.95 -4.77
N ALA A 104 -0.65 18.05 -4.51
CA ALA A 104 -0.54 19.16 -5.45
C ALA A 104 0.27 18.74 -6.69
N THR A 105 1.43 18.11 -6.49
CA THR A 105 2.26 17.58 -7.58
C THR A 105 1.50 16.56 -8.44
N ALA A 106 0.80 15.62 -7.80
CA ALA A 106 0.00 14.61 -8.51
C ALA A 106 -1.09 15.24 -9.38
N ARG A 107 -1.83 16.22 -8.85
CA ARG A 107 -2.86 16.95 -9.62
C ARG A 107 -2.27 17.71 -10.81
N LEU A 108 -1.13 18.37 -10.62
CA LEU A 108 -0.44 19.07 -11.70
C LEU A 108 0.03 18.09 -12.79
N PHE A 109 0.62 16.95 -12.41
CA PHE A 109 1.01 15.89 -13.35
C PHE A 109 -0.20 15.35 -14.11
N THR A 110 -1.31 15.07 -13.42
CA THR A 110 -2.55 14.61 -14.05
C THR A 110 -3.03 15.59 -15.11
N GLN A 111 -3.05 16.89 -14.82
CA GLN A 111 -3.45 17.92 -15.79
C GLN A 111 -2.50 18.01 -16.99
N LYS A 112 -1.18 17.94 -16.75
CA LYS A 112 -0.17 18.06 -17.81
C LYS A 112 -0.07 16.84 -18.72
N LEU A 113 -0.34 15.65 -18.18
CA LEU A 113 -0.25 14.37 -18.90
C LEU A 113 -1.61 13.87 -19.40
N ASN A 114 -2.69 14.64 -19.19
CA ASN A 114 -4.07 14.20 -19.44
C ASN A 114 -4.37 12.83 -18.79
N GLY A 115 -3.86 12.64 -17.56
CA GLY A 115 -3.92 11.38 -16.83
C GLY A 115 -5.19 11.24 -15.99
N THR A 116 -5.28 10.14 -15.24
CA THR A 116 -6.27 9.94 -14.18
C THR A 116 -5.60 10.13 -12.82
N TYR A 117 -6.17 11.00 -11.97
CA TYR A 117 -5.69 11.17 -10.59
C TYR A 117 -6.30 10.08 -9.70
N LEU A 118 -5.45 9.30 -9.02
CA LEU A 118 -5.86 8.32 -8.03
C LEU A 118 -5.33 8.72 -6.65
N ARG A 119 -6.18 8.63 -5.64
CA ARG A 119 -5.86 8.98 -4.26
C ARG A 119 -5.70 7.70 -3.42
N SER A 120 -4.67 7.68 -2.58
CA SER A 120 -4.50 6.68 -1.53
C SER A 120 -4.83 7.27 -0.15
N PRO A 121 -5.57 6.54 0.73
CA PRO A 121 -6.27 5.29 0.42
C PRO A 121 -7.45 5.52 -0.56
N PRO A 122 -8.01 4.47 -1.19
CA PRO A 122 -9.24 4.55 -1.97
C PRO A 122 -10.38 5.20 -1.18
N ASP A 123 -11.29 5.89 -1.88
CA ASP A 123 -12.37 6.66 -1.23
C ASP A 123 -13.30 5.81 -0.36
N TYR A 124 -13.53 4.54 -0.71
CA TYR A 124 -14.32 3.62 0.11
C TYR A 124 -13.70 3.29 1.48
N LEU A 125 -12.42 3.61 1.70
CA LEU A 125 -11.75 3.50 3.00
C LEU A 125 -11.71 4.84 3.76
N ALA A 126 -12.27 5.92 3.19
CA ALA A 126 -12.23 7.22 3.84
C ALA A 126 -13.01 7.24 5.16
N SER A 127 -14.12 6.51 5.25
CA SER A 127 -14.99 6.41 6.43
C SER A 127 -14.27 5.77 7.62
N ILE A 128 -13.44 4.75 7.39
CA ILE A 128 -12.74 4.00 8.44
C ILE A 128 -11.39 4.60 8.84
N ARG A 129 -10.88 5.58 8.08
CA ARG A 129 -9.57 6.19 8.32
C ARG A 129 -9.43 6.78 9.74
N GLY A 130 -10.50 7.40 10.25
CA GLY A 130 -10.53 7.93 11.62
C GLY A 130 -10.39 6.82 12.65
N LEU A 131 -11.17 5.75 12.52
CA LEU A 131 -11.09 4.57 13.37
C LEU A 131 -9.68 3.95 13.35
N MET A 132 -9.11 3.74 12.16
CA MET A 132 -7.77 3.15 12.03
C MET A 132 -6.70 4.01 12.69
N SER A 133 -6.83 5.33 12.65
CA SER A 133 -5.85 6.24 13.27
C SER A 133 -5.70 6.05 14.79
N MET A 134 -6.73 5.50 15.45
CA MET A 134 -6.75 5.21 16.88
C MET A 134 -6.28 3.79 17.23
N LYS A 135 -6.08 2.90 16.24
CA LYS A 135 -5.65 1.52 16.47
C LYS A 135 -4.14 1.45 16.84
N PRO A 136 -3.68 0.36 17.46
CA PRO A 136 -2.26 0.14 17.76
C PRO A 136 -1.36 0.26 16.51
N ARG A 137 -0.08 0.56 16.73
CA ARG A 137 0.90 0.77 15.63
C ARG A 137 0.92 -0.38 14.63
N LEU A 138 0.89 -1.63 15.11
CA LEU A 138 0.92 -2.82 14.25
C LEU A 138 -0.29 -2.88 13.30
N VAL A 139 -1.50 -2.66 13.83
CA VAL A 139 -2.75 -2.62 13.06
C VAL A 139 -2.74 -1.48 12.05
N ARG A 140 -2.27 -0.29 12.45
CA ARG A 140 -2.13 0.85 11.53
C ARG A 140 -1.17 0.53 10.38
N SER A 141 -0.03 -0.07 10.68
CA SER A 141 0.93 -0.50 9.65
C SER A 141 0.31 -1.53 8.71
N ALA A 142 -0.42 -2.53 9.24
CA ALA A 142 -1.09 -3.53 8.42
C ALA A 142 -2.15 -2.90 7.51
N TYR A 143 -2.95 -1.96 8.05
CA TYR A 143 -3.92 -1.18 7.26
C TYR A 143 -3.25 -0.39 6.13
N HIS A 144 -2.13 0.28 6.42
CA HIS A 144 -1.36 0.98 5.38
C HIS A 144 -0.83 0.04 4.30
N SER A 145 -0.34 -1.14 4.68
CA SER A 145 0.10 -2.16 3.73
C SER A 145 -1.06 -2.71 2.89
N LEU A 146 -2.22 -3.00 3.50
CA LEU A 146 -3.42 -3.46 2.79
C LEU A 146 -3.86 -2.44 1.72
N ASN A 147 -3.81 -1.15 2.04
CA ASN A 147 -4.16 -0.08 1.09
C ASN A 147 -3.34 -0.16 -0.20
N ASN A 148 -2.06 -0.57 -0.13
CA ASN A 148 -1.23 -0.70 -1.33
C ASN A 148 -1.73 -1.81 -2.25
N TYR A 149 -2.17 -2.96 -1.69
CA TYR A 149 -2.76 -4.05 -2.48
C TYR A 149 -4.11 -3.65 -3.08
N LEU A 150 -4.96 -2.97 -2.31
CA LEU A 150 -6.24 -2.46 -2.79
C LEU A 150 -6.08 -1.43 -3.91
N MET A 151 -5.12 -0.52 -3.77
CA MET A 151 -4.76 0.44 -4.83
C MET A 151 -4.25 -0.28 -6.08
N ALA A 152 -3.44 -1.34 -5.92
CA ALA A 152 -2.95 -2.12 -7.05
C ALA A 152 -4.11 -2.79 -7.82
N GLU A 153 -5.08 -3.39 -7.12
CA GLU A 153 -6.27 -3.97 -7.76
C GLU A 153 -7.14 -2.90 -8.46
N LEU A 154 -7.31 -1.73 -7.85
CA LEU A 154 -8.02 -0.61 -8.46
C LEU A 154 -7.32 -0.11 -9.73
N VAL A 155 -5.99 -0.01 -9.72
CA VAL A 155 -5.22 0.39 -10.92
C VAL A 155 -5.39 -0.65 -12.04
N LYS A 156 -5.34 -1.94 -11.70
CA LYS A 156 -5.56 -3.02 -12.68
C LYS A 156 -6.94 -2.93 -13.32
N SER A 157 -7.99 -2.63 -12.56
CA SER A 157 -9.33 -2.49 -13.14
C SER A 157 -9.42 -1.31 -14.11
N ILE A 158 -8.84 -0.15 -13.75
CA ILE A 158 -8.84 1.05 -14.61
C ILE A 158 -8.05 0.82 -15.90
N VAL A 159 -6.90 0.14 -15.83
CA VAL A 159 -6.05 -0.10 -17.00
C VAL A 159 -6.64 -1.18 -17.92
N LYS A 160 -7.39 -2.16 -17.40
CA LYS A 160 -8.06 -3.18 -18.24
C LYS A 160 -9.26 -2.64 -19.01
N THR A 161 -9.90 -1.57 -18.53
CA THR A 161 -11.15 -1.03 -19.08
C THR A 161 -10.93 0.10 -20.11
N ARG A 162 -9.69 0.43 -20.47
CA ARG A 162 -9.33 1.51 -21.40
C ARG A 162 -8.23 1.11 -22.39
#